data_AF-A0A672YRS1-F1
#
_entry.id   AF-A0A672YRS1-F1
#
_cell.length_a   1.000
_cell.length_b   1.000
_cell.length_c   1.000
_cell.angle_alpha   90.00
_cell.angle_beta   90.00
_cell.angle_gamma   90.00
#
_symmetry.space_group_name_H-M   'P 1'
#
loop_
_entity.id
_entity.type
_entity.pdbx_description
1 polymer ?
#
loop_
_entity_poly.entity_id
_entity_poly.type
_entity_poly.pdbx_seq_one_letter_code
_entity_poly.pdbx_strand_id
1 'polypeptide(L)' 'MGELFRSEEMTLAQLFLQSEAAYCCVSELGELGMVQFRDLNPDVNVFQRKFVNEVRRCEEMDRKLRK' A
#
# COMPACT_ATOMS: atom_id res chain seq x y z
N MET A 1 -21.71 13.76 9.51
CA MET A 1 -21.38 13.66 10.95
C MET A 1 -22.45 12.84 11.64
N GLY A 2 -22.27 11.53 11.73
CA GLY A 2 -23.15 10.69 12.53
C GLY A 2 -22.85 9.23 12.28
N GLU A 3 -21.98 8.62 13.09
CA GLU A 3 -21.61 7.20 12.95
C GLU A 3 -20.88 6.67 14.21
N LEU A 4 -21.45 6.88 15.39
CA LEU A 4 -20.91 6.31 16.64
C LEU A 4 -21.57 4.98 17.04
N PHE A 5 -22.66 4.57 16.39
CA PHE A 5 -23.46 3.42 16.82
C PHE A 5 -23.26 2.15 15.96
N ARG A 6 -22.82 2.29 14.71
CA ARG A 6 -22.58 1.17 13.77
C ARG A 6 -21.40 1.46 12.85
N SER A 7 -20.78 0.41 12.33
CA SER A 7 -19.74 0.50 11.30
C SER A 7 -20.29 1.10 10.00
N GLU A 8 -19.44 1.83 9.29
CA GLU A 8 -19.72 2.31 7.94
C GLU A 8 -19.84 1.15 6.94
N GLU A 9 -20.57 1.37 5.85
CA GLU A 9 -20.68 0.41 4.77
C GLU A 9 -19.37 0.32 3.98
N MET A 10 -18.83 -0.89 3.87
CA MET A 10 -17.57 -1.15 3.15
C MET A 10 -17.85 -1.79 1.79
N THR A 11 -17.08 -1.40 0.78
CA THR A 11 -17.14 -2.00 -0.57
C THR A 11 -15.80 -2.62 -0.94
N LEU A 12 -15.83 -3.85 -1.48
CA LEU A 12 -14.66 -4.48 -2.07
C LEU A 12 -14.56 -4.11 -3.55
N ALA A 13 -13.53 -3.35 -3.90
CA ALA A 13 -13.21 -2.99 -5.28
C ALA A 13 -11.91 -3.67 -5.74
N GLN A 14 -11.82 -3.96 -7.04
CA GLN A 14 -10.61 -4.50 -7.66
C GLN A 14 -9.94 -3.41 -8.50
N LEU A 15 -8.66 -3.19 -8.26
CA LEU A 15 -7.86 -2.15 -8.92
C LEU A 15 -6.96 -2.78 -9.98
N PHE A 16 -7.01 -2.27 -11.21
CA PHE A 16 -6.10 -2.64 -12.29
C PHE A 16 -5.24 -1.44 -12.66
N LEU A 17 -3.92 -1.56 -12.47
CA LEU A 17 -2.97 -0.49 -12.70
C LEU A 17 -1.92 -0.90 -13.74
N GLN A 18 -1.60 0.02 -14.64
CA GLN A 18 -0.41 -0.10 -15.48
C GLN A 18 0.84 0.19 -14.64
N SER A 19 1.96 -0.48 -14.95
CA SER A 19 3.17 -0.40 -14.13
C SER A 19 3.75 1.01 -14.03
N GLU A 20 3.60 1.82 -15.08
CA GLU A 20 4.07 3.22 -15.13
C GLU A 20 3.23 4.16 -14.26
N ALA A 21 1.91 3.95 -14.18
CA ALA A 21 1.00 4.76 -13.38
C ALA A 21 0.87 4.27 -11.94
N ALA A 22 1.31 3.03 -11.65
CA ALA A 22 1.05 2.38 -10.38
C ALA A 22 1.59 3.16 -9.17
N TYR A 23 2.79 3.73 -9.30
CA TYR A 23 3.39 4.52 -8.22
C TYR A 23 2.56 5.76 -7.89
N CYS A 24 2.23 6.58 -8.90
CA CYS A 24 1.43 7.79 -8.74
C CYS A 24 0.05 7.47 -8.16
N CYS A 25 -0.67 6.49 -8.73
CA CYS A 25 -2.00 6.13 -8.25
C CYS A 25 -1.99 5.65 -6.79
N VAL A 26 -1.03 4.83 -6.39
CA VAL A 26 -0.93 4.34 -5.00
C VAL A 26 -0.53 5.47 -4.05
N SER A 27 0.32 6.42 -4.47
CA SER A 27 0.67 7.60 -3.69
C SER A 27 -0.57 8.46 -3.39
N GLU A 28 -1.36 8.79 -4.40
CA GLU A 28 -2.59 9.58 -4.24
C GLU A 28 -3.62 8.86 -3.36
N LEU A 29 -3.77 7.54 -3.51
CA LEU A 29 -4.62 6.72 -2.63
C LEU A 29 -4.15 6.75 -1.17
N GLY A 30 -2.83 6.81 -0.94
CA GLY A 30 -2.24 6.95 0.39
C GLY A 30 -2.56 8.31 1.02
N GLU A 31 -2.47 9.40 0.26
CA GLU A 31 -2.83 10.75 0.70
C GLU A 31 -4.33 10.88 1.00
N LEU A 32 -5.20 10.21 0.23
CA LEU A 32 -6.64 10.16 0.50
C LEU A 32 -6.97 9.39 1.80
N GLY A 33 -6.23 8.33 2.12
CA GLY A 33 -6.35 7.60 3.39
C GLY A 33 -7.66 6.79 3.59
N MET A 34 -8.45 6.58 2.53
CA MET A 34 -9.76 5.91 2.61
C MET A 34 -9.75 4.44 2.16
N VAL A 35 -8.58 3.90 1.79
CA VAL A 35 -8.47 2.56 1.21
C VAL A 35 -7.73 1.59 2.13
N GLN A 36 -8.20 0.34 2.18
CA GLN A 36 -7.52 -0.75 2.86
C GLN A 36 -7.10 -1.81 1.83
N PHE A 37 -5.80 -2.03 1.68
CA PHE A 37 -5.28 -3.07 0.79
C PHE A 37 -5.36 -4.46 1.43
N ARG A 38 -5.76 -5.45 0.64
CA ARG A 38 -5.73 -6.87 1.02
C ARG A 38 -4.52 -7.54 0.41
N ASP A 39 -3.85 -8.38 1.19
CA ASP A 39 -2.77 -9.21 0.67
C ASP A 39 -3.34 -10.30 -0.25
N LEU A 40 -2.96 -10.23 -1.53
CA LEU A 40 -3.31 -11.24 -2.53
C LEU A 40 -2.30 -12.39 -2.62
N ASN A 41 -1.13 -12.25 -1.99
CA ASN A 41 -0.03 -13.23 -2.03
C ASN A 41 0.39 -13.66 -0.61
N PRO A 42 -0.52 -14.24 0.21
CA PRO A 42 -0.22 -14.63 1.58
C PRO A 42 0.85 -15.74 1.67
N ASP A 43 0.91 -16.63 0.68
CA ASP A 43 1.85 -17.75 0.65
C ASP A 43 3.26 -17.35 0.16
N VAL A 44 3.40 -16.12 -0.37
CA VAL A 44 4.68 -15.62 -0.89
C VAL A 44 5.44 -14.89 0.21
N ASN A 45 6.61 -15.44 0.55
CA ASN A 45 7.52 -14.83 1.51
C ASN A 45 7.95 -13.43 1.04
N VAL A 46 8.16 -12.53 2.00
CA VAL A 46 8.54 -11.12 1.78
C VAL A 46 9.74 -10.98 0.85
N PHE A 47 10.72 -11.88 0.94
CA PHE A 47 11.93 -11.86 0.12
C PHE A 47 11.73 -12.21 -1.36
N GLN A 48 10.63 -12.87 -1.69
CA GLN A 48 10.28 -13.27 -3.05
C GLN A 48 9.30 -12.29 -3.71
N ARG A 49 8.85 -11.26 -2.97
CA ARG A 49 7.93 -10.26 -3.50
C ARG A 49 8.62 -9.36 -4.53
N LYS A 50 7.86 -8.97 -5.56
CA LYS A 50 8.35 -8.22 -6.72
C LYS A 50 9.17 -6.96 -6.36
N PHE A 51 8.75 -6.22 -5.35
CA PHE A 51 9.31 -4.90 -4.99
C PHE A 51 10.28 -4.93 -3.79
N VAL A 52 10.82 -6.10 -3.44
CA VAL A 52 11.69 -6.24 -2.26
C VAL A 52 12.96 -5.39 -2.35
N ASN A 53 13.53 -5.23 -3.54
CA ASN A 53 14.78 -4.52 -3.73
C ASN A 53 14.61 -3.01 -3.52
N GLU A 54 13.47 -2.47 -3.98
CA GLU A 54 13.08 -1.07 -3.82
C GLU A 54 12.84 -0.74 -2.36
N VAL A 55 12.12 -1.61 -1.63
CA VAL A 55 11.90 -1.45 -0.18
C VAL A 55 13.23 -1.43 0.57
N ARG A 56 14.14 -2.36 0.28
CA ARG A 56 15.48 -2.40 0.89
C ARG A 56 16.29 -1.14 0.63
N ARG A 57 16.22 -0.57 -0.58
CA ARG A 57 16.89 0.70 -0.91
C ARG A 57 16.36 1.86 -0.06
N CYS A 58 15.04 1.90 0.17
CA CYS A 58 14.43 2.89 1.05
C CYS A 58 14.87 2.73 2.51
N GLU A 59 14.94 1.49 3.03
CA GLU A 59 15.44 1.20 4.39
C GLU A 59 16.91 1.62 4.57
N GLU A 60 17.76 1.35 3.58
CA GLU A 60 19.16 1.77 3.61
C GLU A 60 19.31 3.30 3.60
N MET A 61 18.46 3.99 2.84
CA MET A 61 18.43 5.46 2.81
C MET A 61 17.97 6.02 4.16
N ASP A 62 16.90 5.51 4.73
CA ASP A 62 16.40 5.92 6.06
C ASP A 62 17.48 5.71 7.13
N ARG A 63 18.20 4.59 7.08
CA ARG A 63 19.33 4.32 8.00
C ARG A 63 20.47 5.34 7.88
N LYS A 64 20.73 5.85 6.68
CA LYS A 64 21.75 6.90 6.46
C LYS A 64 21.27 8.26 6.96
N LEU A 65 19.98 8.58 6.79
CA LEU A 65 19.39 9.85 7.22
C LEU A 65 19.22 9.95 8.74
N ARG A 66 19.05 8.81 9.43
CA ARG A 66 18.97 8.75 10.90
C ARG A 66 20.33 8.86 11.60
N LYS A 67 21.44 8.82 10.86
CA LYS A 67 22.80 9.02 11.38
C LYS A 67 23.26 10.43 11.11
#